data_AF-A0A352PPC3-F1
#
_entry.id   AF-A0A352PPC3-F1
#
_cell.length_a   1.000
_cell.length_b   1.000
_cell.length_c   1.000
_cell.angle_alpha   90.00
_cell.angle_beta   90.00
_cell.angle_gamma   90.00
#
_symmetry.space_group_name_H-M   'P 1'
#
loop_
_entity.id
_entity.type
_entity.pdbx_description
1 polymer ?
#
loop_
_entity_poly.entity_id
_entity_poly.type
_entity_poly.pdbx_seq_one_letter_code
_entity_poly.pdbx_strand_id
1 'polypeptide(L)'
;MKYWRVPLDADEVLVSRGIVHIVEERCKGCGYCIAYCPRDVLELSNRFNSKGYHPPAVKKPDDCVNCHYCEIICPDFAIFSVELTPTSQPPAA
;
A
#
# COMPACT_ATOMS: atom_id res chain seq x y z
N MET A 1 -6.65 14.44 7.43
CA MET A 1 -6.60 15.50 8.46
C MET A 1 -6.05 16.75 7.81
N LYS A 2 -6.75 17.90 7.91
CA LYS A 2 -6.24 19.17 7.38
C LYS A 2 -5.38 19.80 8.48
N TYR A 3 -4.08 19.90 8.27
CA TYR A 3 -3.19 20.57 9.21
C TYR A 3 -3.58 22.06 9.31
N TRP A 4 -3.62 22.62 10.52
CA TRP A 4 -3.89 24.05 10.73
C TRP A 4 -2.79 24.94 10.11
N ARG A 5 -1.56 24.43 10.07
CA ARG A 5 -0.40 25.09 9.46
C ARG A 5 0.39 24.04 8.68
N VAL A 6 0.86 24.40 7.49
CA VAL A 6 1.79 23.57 6.72
C VAL A 6 3.14 23.57 7.44
N PRO A 7 3.79 22.41 7.65
CA PRO A 7 5.16 22.35 8.17
C PRO A 7 6.11 23.23 7.35
N LEU A 8 7.10 23.86 7.99
CA LEU A 8 8.02 24.78 7.31
C LEU A 8 8.92 24.06 6.29
N ASP A 9 9.09 22.75 6.47
CA ASP A 9 9.92 21.83 5.69
C ASP A 9 9.08 20.95 4.74
N ALA A 10 7.80 21.25 4.54
CA ALA A 10 6.91 20.41 3.75
C ALA A 10 7.41 20.18 2.30
N ASP A 11 8.12 21.15 1.74
CA ASP A 11 8.69 21.06 0.38
C ASP A 11 10.00 20.24 0.34
N GLU A 12 10.61 19.98 1.49
CA GLU A 12 11.85 19.20 1.62
C GLU A 12 11.60 17.72 1.94
N VAL A 13 10.41 17.38 2.46
CA VAL A 13 10.06 16.01 2.86
C VAL A 13 9.72 15.16 1.63
N LEU A 14 10.63 14.25 1.28
CA LEU A 14 10.39 13.22 0.28
C LEU A 14 9.54 12.10 0.89
N VAL A 15 8.30 11.98 0.41
CA VAL A 15 7.42 10.87 0.79
C VAL A 15 7.83 9.63 0.01
N SER A 16 8.20 8.56 0.72
CA SER A 16 8.46 7.25 0.13
C SER A 16 7.24 6.77 -0.65
N ARG A 17 7.48 6.11 -1.79
CA ARG A 17 6.43 5.45 -2.57
C ARG A 17 6.72 3.96 -2.63
N GLY A 18 5.68 3.15 -2.81
CA GLY A 18 5.84 1.70 -2.89
C GLY A 18 4.92 1.03 -3.88
N ILE A 19 5.34 -0.11 -4.40
CA ILE A 19 4.53 -1.00 -5.22
C ILE A 19 4.05 -2.15 -4.35
N VAL A 20 2.74 -2.41 -4.35
CA VAL A 20 2.15 -3.54 -3.61
C VAL A 20 2.13 -4.78 -4.49
N HIS A 21 2.64 -5.89 -3.95
CA HIS A 21 2.62 -7.22 -4.54
C HIS A 21 1.76 -8.16 -3.71
N ILE A 22 0.94 -8.95 -4.39
CA ILE A 22 0.01 -9.90 -3.75
C ILE A 22 0.30 -11.28 -4.29
N VAL A 23 0.58 -12.23 -3.39
CA VAL A 23 0.69 -13.64 -3.69
C VAL A 23 -0.70 -14.25 -3.53
N GLU A 24 -1.52 -14.13 -4.59
CA GLU A 24 -2.96 -14.46 -4.54
C GLU A 24 -3.22 -15.86 -3.97
N GLU A 25 -2.38 -16.84 -4.29
CA GLU A 25 -2.51 -18.23 -3.84
C GLU A 25 -2.23 -18.46 -2.34
N ARG A 26 -1.60 -17.50 -1.66
CA ARG A 26 -1.45 -17.53 -0.19
C ARG A 26 -2.61 -16.84 0.52
N CYS A 27 -3.34 -15.96 -0.16
CA CYS A 27 -4.39 -15.17 0.45
C CYS A 27 -5.60 -16.03 0.86
N LYS A 28 -6.09 -15.82 2.08
CA LYS A 28 -7.31 -16.43 2.63
C LYS A 28 -8.47 -15.44 2.82
N GLY A 29 -8.41 -14.27 2.16
CA GLY A 29 -9.53 -13.33 2.11
C GLY A 29 -9.93 -12.67 3.45
N CYS A 30 -9.03 -12.58 4.43
CA CYS A 30 -9.35 -12.02 5.76
C CYS A 30 -9.61 -10.50 5.78
N GLY A 31 -9.15 -9.77 4.76
CA GLY A 31 -9.41 -8.33 4.61
C GLY A 31 -8.61 -7.40 5.53
N TYR A 32 -7.71 -7.89 6.38
CA TYR A 32 -6.95 -7.03 7.31
C TYR A 32 -6.08 -5.99 6.59
N CYS A 33 -5.38 -6.38 5.52
CA CYS A 33 -4.58 -5.42 4.75
C CYS A 33 -5.43 -4.26 4.19
N ILE A 34 -6.70 -4.50 3.86
CA ILE A 34 -7.64 -3.48 3.38
C ILE A 34 -8.05 -2.57 4.54
N ALA A 35 -8.54 -3.16 5.63
CA ALA A 35 -9.05 -2.42 6.79
C ALA A 35 -7.97 -1.53 7.45
N TYR A 36 -6.73 -1.98 7.44
CA TYR A 36 -5.62 -1.33 8.15
C TYR A 36 -4.66 -0.55 7.24
N CYS A 37 -4.92 -0.45 5.94
CA CYS A 37 -4.10 0.41 5.08
C CYS A 37 -4.35 1.88 5.44
N PRO A 38 -3.37 2.62 6.00
CA PRO A 38 -3.58 4.01 6.43
C PRO A 38 -3.83 4.97 5.25
N ARG A 39 -3.46 4.56 4.04
CA ARG A 39 -3.63 5.30 2.79
C ARG A 39 -4.85 4.83 1.99
N ASP A 40 -5.58 3.82 2.47
CA ASP A 40 -6.75 3.26 1.78
C ASP A 40 -6.41 2.92 0.32
N VAL A 41 -5.32 2.17 0.12
CA VAL A 41 -4.77 1.79 -1.20
C VAL A 41 -5.40 0.51 -1.74
N LEU A 42 -5.95 -0.31 -0.85
CA LEU A 42 -6.45 -1.66 -1.16
C LEU A 42 -7.98 -1.71 -1.10
N GLU A 43 -8.55 -2.63 -1.84
CA GLU A 43 -9.98 -2.99 -1.79
C GLU A 43 -10.17 -4.49 -2.00
N LEU A 44 -11.37 -5.00 -1.74
CA LEU A 44 -11.69 -6.40 -2.03
C LEU A 44 -11.81 -6.57 -3.54
N SER A 45 -11.09 -7.51 -4.15
CA SER A 45 -11.23 -7.77 -5.57
C SER A 45 -12.52 -8.54 -5.88
N ASN A 46 -13.06 -8.37 -7.08
CA ASN A 46 -14.15 -9.20 -7.61
C ASN A 46 -13.67 -10.56 -8.14
N ARG A 47 -12.36 -10.85 -8.07
CA ARG A 47 -11.75 -12.08 -8.60
C ARG A 47 -11.62 -13.11 -7.50
N PHE A 48 -11.59 -14.38 -7.91
CA PHE A 48 -11.30 -15.51 -7.02
C PHE A 48 -9.91 -16.07 -7.33
N ASN A 49 -9.17 -16.46 -6.29
CA ASN A 49 -8.00 -17.32 -6.46
C ASN A 49 -8.42 -18.80 -6.59
N SER A 50 -7.47 -19.71 -6.77
CA SER A 50 -7.77 -21.15 -6.94
C SER A 50 -8.52 -21.79 -5.77
N LYS A 51 -8.49 -21.16 -4.59
CA LYS A 51 -9.11 -21.62 -3.34
C LYS A 51 -10.49 -21.00 -3.09
N GLY A 52 -10.95 -20.12 -3.99
CA GLY A 52 -12.25 -19.45 -3.86
C GLY A 52 -12.26 -18.27 -2.88
N TYR A 53 -11.11 -17.76 -2.45
CA TYR A 53 -11.04 -16.49 -1.72
C TYR A 53 -10.98 -15.31 -2.68
N HIS A 54 -11.35 -14.12 -2.19
CA HIS A 54 -11.15 -12.85 -2.87
C HIS A 54 -9.85 -12.18 -2.38
N PRO A 55 -8.73 -12.25 -3.13
CA PRO A 55 -7.55 -11.47 -2.80
C PRO A 55 -7.85 -9.97 -2.85
N PRO A 56 -7.09 -9.13 -2.14
CA PRO A 56 -7.22 -7.69 -2.30
C PRO A 56 -6.83 -7.26 -3.73
N ALA A 57 -7.36 -6.12 -4.18
CA ALA A 57 -6.89 -5.40 -5.36
C ALA A 57 -6.31 -4.04 -4.94
N VAL A 58 -5.39 -3.52 -5.74
CA VAL A 58 -4.79 -2.19 -5.53
C VAL A 58 -5.64 -1.16 -6.27
N LYS A 59 -6.36 -0.30 -5.54
CA LYS A 59 -7.21 0.76 -6.12
C LYS A 59 -6.52 2.10 -6.31
N LYS A 60 -5.47 2.38 -5.51
CA LYS A 60 -4.67 3.61 -5.60
C LYS A 60 -3.17 3.27 -5.65
N PRO A 61 -2.65 2.77 -6.79
CA PRO A 61 -1.29 2.26 -6.89
C PRO A 61 -0.24 3.30 -6.51
N ASP A 62 -0.49 4.57 -6.80
CA ASP A 62 0.46 5.65 -6.53
C ASP A 62 0.46 6.13 -5.07
N ASP A 63 -0.52 5.73 -4.25
CA ASP A 63 -0.70 6.23 -2.88
C ASP A 63 -0.03 5.39 -1.78
N CYS A 64 0.54 4.23 -2.14
CA CYS A 64 1.29 3.42 -1.19
C CYS A 64 2.59 4.14 -0.80
N VAL A 65 2.81 4.27 0.51
CA VAL A 65 4.00 4.93 1.06
C VAL A 65 5.07 3.94 1.55
N ASN A 66 4.98 2.68 1.12
CA ASN A 66 5.86 1.59 1.53
C ASN A 66 5.97 1.43 3.07
N CYS A 67 4.84 1.54 3.78
CA CYS A 67 4.82 1.45 5.26
C CYS A 67 4.92 0.02 5.82
N HIS A 68 4.87 -1.01 4.97
CA HIS A 68 4.89 -2.44 5.34
C HIS A 68 3.77 -2.91 6.29
N TYR A 69 2.77 -2.08 6.60
CA TYR A 69 1.71 -2.45 7.54
C TYR A 69 0.86 -3.63 7.04
N CYS A 70 0.62 -3.69 5.72
CA CYS A 70 -0.08 -4.80 5.09
C CYS A 70 0.68 -6.13 5.23
N GLU A 71 2.01 -6.12 5.29
CA GLU A 71 2.84 -7.31 5.50
C GLU A 71 2.70 -7.82 6.92
N ILE A 72 2.91 -6.92 7.88
CA ILE A 72 2.93 -7.24 9.31
C ILE A 72 1.58 -7.78 9.76
N ILE A 73 0.48 -7.22 9.25
CA ILE A 73 -0.88 -7.64 9.63
C ILE A 73 -1.36 -8.89 8.89
N CYS A 74 -0.68 -9.32 7.83
CA CYS A 74 -1.12 -10.46 7.05
C CYS A 74 -0.72 -11.78 7.74
N PRO A 75 -1.69 -12.58 8.24
CA PRO A 75 -1.37 -13.83 8.94
C PRO A 75 -0.77 -14.91 8.03
N ASP A 76 -0.91 -14.76 6.72
CA ASP A 76 -0.46 -15.73 5.71
C ASP A 76 0.74 -15.24 4.88
N PHE A 77 1.27 -14.05 5.18
CA PHE A 77 2.35 -13.41 4.40
C PHE A 77 2.07 -13.41 2.89
N ALA A 78 0.84 -13.07 2.53
CA ALA A 78 0.31 -13.13 1.16
C ALA A 78 0.42 -11.79 0.42
N ILE A 79 0.99 -10.77 1.04
CA ILE A 79 1.08 -9.40 0.50
C ILE A 79 2.35 -8.74 1.01
N PHE A 80 3.02 -7.97 0.16
CA PHE A 80 4.16 -7.14 0.52
C PHE A 80 4.26 -5.87 -0.32
N SER A 81 5.00 -4.87 0.16
CA SER A 81 5.36 -3.68 -0.60
C SER A 81 6.86 -3.59 -0.82
N VAL A 82 7.26 -3.13 -2.00
CA VAL A 82 8.64 -2.77 -2.31
C VAL A 82 8.72 -1.27 -2.52
N GLU A 83 9.81 -0.66 -2.06
CA GLU A 83 10.05 0.75 -2.31
C GLU A 83 10.17 0.99 -3.81
N LEU A 84 9.45 1.99 -4.31
CA LEU A 84 9.62 2.49 -5.66
C LEU A 84 10.85 3.38 -5.63
N THR A 85 12.00 2.84 -6.04
CA THR A 85 13.23 3.63 -6.12
C THR A 85 13.00 4.82 -7.04
N PRO A 86 13.05 6.07 -6.54
CA PRO A 86 12.92 7.22 -7.41
C PRO A 86 14.15 7.24 -8.34
N THR A 87 13.91 7.26 -9.65
CA THR A 87 14.94 7.66 -10.59
C THR A 87 15.31 9.09 -10.19
N SER A 88 16.53 9.29 -9.69
CA SER A 88 17.00 10.52 -9.06
C SER A 88 16.52 11.79 -9.77
N GLN A 89 15.57 12.50 -9.19
CA GLN A 89 15.41 13.93 -9.39
C GLN A 89 14.60 14.52 -8.22
N PRO A 90 15.18 15.47 -7.45
CA PRO A 90 14.41 16.24 -6.50
C PRO A 90 13.31 17.04 -7.24
N PRO A 91 12.17 17.34 -6.59
CA PRO A 91 11.18 18.22 -7.19
C PRO A 91 11.84 19.55 -7.54
N ALA A 92 11.66 20.00 -8.78
CA ALA A 92 12.06 21.34 -9.20
C ALA A 92 11.28 22.35 -8.35
N ALA A 93 12.02 23.27 -7.73
CA ALA A 93 11.50 24.40 -6.97
C ALA A 93 10.59 25.31 -7.80
#